data_AF-A0A966JGR4-F1
#
_entry.id   AF-A0A966JGR4-F1
#
_cell.length_a   1.000
_cell.length_b   1.000
_cell.length_c   1.000
_cell.angle_alpha   90.00
_cell.angle_beta   90.00
_cell.angle_gamma   90.00
#
_symmetry.space_group_name_H-M   'P 1'
#
loop_
_entity.id
_entity.type
_entity.pdbx_description
1 polymer ?
#
loop_
_entity_poly.entity_id
_entity_poly.type
_entity_poly.pdbx_seq_one_letter_code
_entity_poly.pdbx_strand_id
1 'polypeptide(L)'
;MPTGRVKWFSLEKGFGFISSDEGEDVYIASSALPDGVTTLKPGTKLEFGVAEGRKGPQALSVRVVEAPPSLAASKSGAEDLAVIIEESIKMLDRVGNGLRHGRYPSEAEAARVAKVLRGIAQEIEG
;
A
#
# COMPACT_ATOMS: atom_id res chain seq x y z
N MET A 1 -1.24 17.30 19.85
CA MET A 1 -0.42 17.56 18.66
C MET A 1 -1.31 17.37 17.45
N PRO A 2 -1.20 18.21 16.39
CA PRO A 2 -2.02 18.04 15.19
C PRO A 2 -1.73 16.70 14.50
N THR A 3 -2.75 16.18 13.84
CA THR A 3 -2.70 14.95 13.06
C THR A 3 -3.07 15.20 11.61
N GLY A 4 -2.64 14.30 10.75
CA GLY A 4 -2.96 14.38 9.33
C GLY A 4 -2.49 13.16 8.58
N ARG A 5 -2.79 13.14 7.28
CA ARG A 5 -2.42 12.04 6.39
C ARG A 5 -1.46 12.49 5.32
N VAL A 6 -0.45 11.68 5.03
CA VAL A 6 0.52 11.96 3.97
C VAL A 6 -0.23 12.00 2.63
N LYS A 7 -0.21 13.16 1.98
CA LYS A 7 -0.79 13.35 0.65
C LYS A 7 0.13 12.74 -0.40
N TRP A 8 1.42 13.03 -0.30
CA TRP A 8 2.47 12.42 -1.09
C TRP A 8 3.85 12.67 -0.46
N PHE A 9 4.83 11.84 -0.80
CA PHE A 9 6.23 12.03 -0.42
C PHE A 9 7.14 11.52 -1.53
N SER A 10 8.17 12.30 -1.88
CA SER A 10 9.17 11.93 -2.87
C SER A 10 10.49 11.62 -2.17
N LEU A 11 10.90 10.35 -2.22
CA LEU A 11 12.19 9.92 -1.68
C LEU A 11 13.36 10.60 -2.42
N GLU A 12 13.26 10.71 -3.74
CA GLU A 12 14.29 11.35 -4.58
C GLU A 12 14.49 12.82 -4.23
N LYS A 13 13.40 13.57 -4.01
CA LYS A 13 13.46 14.98 -3.64
C LYS A 13 13.66 15.21 -2.15
N GLY A 14 13.44 14.20 -1.31
CA GLY A 14 13.55 14.27 0.14
C GLY A 14 12.46 15.11 0.83
N PHE A 15 11.28 15.28 0.21
CA PHE A 15 10.18 16.01 0.82
C PHE A 15 8.80 15.55 0.33
N GLY A 16 7.76 15.98 1.05
CA GLY A 16 6.36 15.72 0.72
C GLY A 16 5.41 16.71 1.38
N PHE A 17 4.12 16.37 1.36
CA PHE A 17 3.06 17.12 2.01
C PHE A 17 2.11 16.20 2.77
N ILE A 18 1.58 16.73 3.87
CA ILE A 18 0.57 16.11 4.72
C ILE A 18 -0.70 16.94 4.58
N SER A 19 -1.82 16.29 4.36
CA SER A 19 -3.13 16.91 4.54
C SER A 19 -3.44 16.87 6.03
N SER A 20 -3.37 18.03 6.70
CA SER A 20 -3.76 18.17 8.10
C SER A 20 -5.25 17.93 8.26
N ASP A 21 -5.66 17.33 9.37
CA ASP A 21 -7.09 17.21 9.73
C ASP A 21 -7.73 18.59 9.97
N GLU A 22 -6.91 19.64 10.17
CA GLU A 22 -7.32 21.04 10.26
C GLU A 22 -7.55 21.70 8.88
N GLY A 23 -7.34 20.94 7.78
CA GLY A 23 -7.70 21.35 6.42
C GLY A 23 -6.59 22.05 5.63
N GLU A 24 -5.41 22.26 6.21
CA GLU A 24 -4.24 22.84 5.54
C GLU A 24 -3.21 21.79 5.09
N ASP A 25 -2.49 22.08 4.01
CA ASP A 25 -1.39 21.26 3.53
C ASP A 25 -0.09 21.65 4.28
N VAL A 26 0.48 20.70 5.01
CA VAL A 26 1.69 20.89 5.82
C VAL A 26 2.89 20.26 5.12
N TYR A 27 3.95 21.04 4.93
CA TYR A 27 5.20 20.59 4.32
C TYR A 27 5.97 19.63 5.24
N ILE A 28 6.50 18.54 4.70
CA ILE A 28 7.36 17.60 5.46
C ILE A 28 8.67 17.35 4.72
N ALA A 29 9.79 17.51 5.41
CA ALA A 29 11.13 17.18 4.92
C ALA A 29 11.57 15.79 5.41
N SER A 30 12.46 15.13 4.67
CA SER A 30 13.07 13.85 5.07
C SER A 30 13.80 13.94 6.40
N SER A 31 14.36 15.10 6.75
CA SER A 31 15.02 15.37 8.04
C SER A 31 14.07 15.41 9.23
N ALA A 32 12.76 15.56 9.00
CA ALA A 32 11.74 15.54 10.04
C ALA A 32 11.19 14.13 10.28
N LEU A 33 11.59 13.13 9.47
CA LEU A 33 11.14 11.75 9.63
C LEU A 33 11.73 11.11 10.89
N PRO A 34 10.99 10.18 11.53
CA PRO A 34 11.53 9.40 12.64
C PRO A 34 12.74 8.55 12.23
N ASP A 35 13.60 8.24 13.21
CA ASP A 35 14.74 7.35 13.00
C ASP A 35 14.31 6.00 12.41
N GLY A 36 15.02 5.57 11.35
CA GLY A 36 14.72 4.34 10.62
C GLY A 36 13.60 4.45 9.57
N VAL A 37 12.91 5.59 9.47
CA VAL A 37 11.92 5.85 8.42
C VAL A 37 12.55 6.65 7.29
N THR A 38 12.71 6.02 6.14
CA THR A 38 13.32 6.66 4.96
C THR A 38 12.29 7.27 4.01
N THR A 39 11.03 6.83 4.09
CA THR A 39 9.97 7.28 3.19
C THR A 39 8.60 7.20 3.85
N LEU A 40 7.65 7.97 3.32
CA LEU A 40 6.27 7.97 3.74
C LEU A 40 5.36 7.56 2.59
N LYS A 41 4.45 6.64 2.85
CA LYS A 41 3.45 6.24 1.86
C LYS A 41 2.26 7.20 1.90
N PRO A 42 1.64 7.54 0.76
CA PRO A 42 0.36 8.25 0.76
C PRO A 42 -0.67 7.54 1.65
N GLY A 43 -1.45 8.31 2.41
CA GLY A 43 -2.45 7.81 3.35
C GLY A 43 -1.92 7.44 4.75
N THR A 44 -0.58 7.41 4.96
CA THR A 44 0.00 7.21 6.31
C THR A 44 -0.52 8.28 7.27
N LYS A 45 -1.06 7.89 8.42
CA LYS A 45 -1.48 8.84 9.46
C LYS A 45 -0.29 9.21 10.35
N LEU A 46 -0.08 10.50 10.49
CA LEU A 46 1.01 11.08 11.27
C LEU A 46 0.45 11.96 12.37
N GLU A 47 1.15 12.00 13.49
CA GLU A 47 1.10 13.05 14.49
C GLU A 47 2.38 13.87 14.33
N PHE A 48 2.26 15.19 14.34
CA PHE A 48 3.40 16.09 14.15
C PHE A 48 3.15 17.39 14.89
N GLY A 49 4.22 18.14 15.16
CA GLY A 49 4.12 19.57 15.47
C GLY A 49 4.09 20.37 14.18
N VAL A 50 3.34 21.48 14.16
CA VAL A 50 3.36 22.45 13.06
C VAL A 50 4.17 23.66 13.50
N ALA A 51 5.10 24.10 12.65
CA ALA A 51 5.82 25.35 12.81
C ALA A 51 5.79 26.15 11.51
N GLU A 52 5.84 27.47 11.63
CA GLU A 52 5.85 28.36 10.47
C GLU A 52 7.24 28.36 9.82
N GLY A 53 7.32 27.81 8.60
CA GLY A 53 8.56 27.70 7.84
C GLY A 53 8.62 28.69 6.68
N ARG A 54 9.79 28.77 6.02
CA ARG A 54 10.00 29.62 4.82
C ARG A 54 9.07 29.29 3.65
N LYS A 55 8.45 28.11 3.64
CA LYS A 55 7.55 27.62 2.58
C LYS A 55 6.10 27.46 3.07
N GLY A 56 5.76 28.07 4.21
CA GLY A 56 4.48 27.88 4.89
C GLY A 56 4.57 26.86 6.03
N PRO A 57 3.43 26.33 6.51
CA PRO A 57 3.38 25.37 7.61
C PRO A 57 4.26 24.15 7.36
N GLN A 58 5.14 23.85 8.31
CA GLN A 58 6.09 22.73 8.24
C GLN A 58 5.90 21.79 9.43
N ALA A 59 5.89 20.49 9.14
CA ALA A 59 5.85 19.43 10.13
C ALA A 59 7.23 19.26 10.80
N LEU A 60 7.22 19.22 12.13
CA LEU A 60 8.35 18.92 13.01
C LEU A 60 7.97 17.78 13.96
N SER A 61 8.96 17.07 14.52
CA SER A 61 8.73 16.00 15.50
C SER A 61 7.68 14.99 15.03
N VAL A 62 7.86 14.47 13.82
CA VAL A 62 6.88 13.58 13.18
C VAL A 62 6.90 12.23 13.86
N ARG A 63 5.72 11.70 14.15
CA ARG A 63 5.51 10.34 14.63
C ARG A 63 4.49 9.64 13.74
N VAL A 64 4.82 8.41 13.34
CA VAL A 64 3.86 7.56 12.64
C VAL A 64 2.85 7.01 13.64
N VAL A 65 1.58 7.37 13.48
CA VAL A 65 0.48 6.92 14.35
C VAL A 65 -0.17 5.68 13.75
N GLU A 66 -0.36 5.68 12.43
CA GLU A 66 -0.95 4.58 11.69
C GLU A 66 -0.19 4.46 10.37
N ALA A 67 0.49 3.33 10.17
CA ALA A 67 0.94 2.96 8.84
C ALA A 67 -0.30 2.83 7.95
N PRO A 68 -0.24 3.20 6.65
CA PRO A 68 -1.36 2.96 5.78
C PRO A 68 -1.67 1.46 5.81
N PRO A 69 -2.95 1.06 5.72
CA PRO A 69 -3.30 -0.34 5.69
C PRO A 69 -2.39 -1.02 4.67
N SER A 70 -1.68 -2.03 5.16
CA SER A 70 -0.78 -2.83 4.32
C SER A 70 -1.63 -3.40 3.19
N LEU A 71 -1.05 -3.72 2.03
CA LEU A 71 -1.73 -4.43 0.93
C LEU A 71 -2.26 -5.84 1.31
N ALA A 72 -2.34 -6.16 2.60
CA ALA A 72 -3.10 -7.27 3.17
C ALA A 72 -4.45 -6.84 3.78
N ALA A 73 -4.77 -5.54 3.81
CA ALA A 73 -5.94 -4.97 4.48
C ALA A 73 -6.65 -3.84 3.70
N SER A 74 -6.19 -3.47 2.50
CA SER A 74 -6.89 -2.52 1.63
C SER A 74 -7.26 -3.23 0.34
N LYS A 75 -8.57 -3.47 0.20
CA LYS A 75 -9.23 -4.02 -0.98
C LYS A 75 -8.57 -3.56 -2.26
N SER A 76 -8.20 -4.54 -3.07
CA SER A 76 -7.95 -4.35 -4.50
C SER A 76 -9.13 -3.58 -5.08
N GLY A 77 -8.91 -2.51 -5.85
CA GLY A 77 -10.00 -1.91 -6.61
C GLY A 77 -10.63 -2.99 -7.52
N ALA A 78 -11.89 -2.83 -7.93
CA ALA A 78 -12.54 -3.80 -8.82
C ALA A 78 -11.70 -4.09 -10.09
N GLU A 79 -10.95 -3.09 -10.57
CA GLU A 79 -10.00 -3.20 -11.69
C GLU A 79 -8.80 -4.10 -11.37
N ASP A 80 -8.18 -3.95 -10.19
CA ASP A 80 -7.05 -4.79 -9.76
C ASP A 80 -7.49 -6.24 -9.53
N LEU A 81 -8.66 -6.45 -8.91
CA LEU A 81 -9.23 -7.78 -8.74
C LEU A 81 -9.55 -8.43 -10.10
N ALA A 82 -10.05 -7.65 -11.06
CA ALA A 82 -10.31 -8.15 -12.42
C ALA A 82 -9.02 -8.61 -13.12
N VAL A 83 -7.91 -7.87 -12.99
CA VAL A 83 -6.60 -8.27 -13.54
C VAL A 83 -6.10 -9.57 -12.90
N ILE A 84 -6.18 -9.68 -11.58
CA ILE A 84 -5.78 -10.88 -10.84
C ILE A 84 -6.64 -12.08 -11.27
N ILE A 85 -7.94 -11.88 -11.42
CA ILE A 85 -8.87 -12.90 -11.94
C ILE A 85 -8.44 -13.33 -13.35
N GLU A 86 -8.15 -12.40 -14.26
CA GLU A 86 -7.71 -12.72 -15.62
C GLU A 86 -6.41 -13.55 -15.64
N GLU A 87 -5.42 -13.19 -14.83
CA GLU A 87 -4.19 -13.98 -14.68
C GLU A 87 -4.44 -15.37 -14.10
N SER A 88 -5.35 -15.47 -13.11
CA SER A 88 -5.69 -16.75 -12.51
C SER A 88 -6.46 -17.67 -13.46
N ILE A 89 -7.31 -17.14 -14.36
CA ILE A 89 -7.94 -17.92 -15.45
C ILE A 89 -6.85 -18.55 -16.34
N LYS A 90 -5.90 -17.75 -16.81
CA LYS A 90 -4.78 -18.25 -17.66
C LYS A 90 -3.96 -19.32 -16.94
N MET A 91 -3.73 -19.15 -15.64
CA MET A 91 -3.02 -20.14 -14.82
C MET A 91 -3.82 -21.44 -14.66
N LEU A 92 -5.12 -21.35 -14.39
CA LEU A 92 -6.01 -22.50 -14.29
C LEU A 92 -6.15 -23.24 -15.62
N ASP A 93 -6.20 -22.54 -16.74
CA ASP A 93 -6.23 -23.14 -18.08
C ASP A 93 -4.98 -23.98 -18.34
N ARG A 94 -3.80 -23.50 -17.92
CA ARG A 94 -2.56 -24.27 -18.03
C ARG A 94 -2.63 -25.56 -17.21
N VAL A 95 -3.08 -25.47 -15.97
CA VAL A 95 -3.21 -26.64 -15.07
C VAL A 95 -4.27 -27.60 -15.61
N GLY A 96 -5.43 -27.08 -16.03
CA GLY A 96 -6.52 -27.86 -16.61
C GLY A 96 -6.09 -28.57 -17.90
N ASN A 97 -5.30 -27.91 -18.74
CA ASN A 97 -4.72 -28.55 -19.93
C ASN A 97 -3.75 -29.67 -19.54
N GLY A 98 -2.91 -29.49 -18.52
CA GLY A 98 -2.08 -30.56 -17.96
C GLY A 98 -2.91 -31.76 -17.53
N LEU A 99 -3.94 -31.52 -16.74
CA LEU A 99 -4.85 -32.54 -16.20
C LEU A 99 -5.59 -33.31 -17.30
N ARG A 100 -6.06 -32.62 -18.35
CA ARG A 100 -6.66 -33.27 -19.54
C ARG A 100 -5.73 -34.27 -20.22
N HIS A 101 -4.42 -34.10 -20.08
CA HIS A 101 -3.40 -35.00 -20.60
C HIS A 101 -2.84 -35.95 -19.52
N GLY A 102 -3.54 -36.11 -18.39
CA GLY A 102 -3.14 -36.99 -17.29
C GLY A 102 -1.94 -36.49 -16.48
N ARG A 103 -1.53 -35.23 -16.65
CA ARG A 103 -0.40 -34.63 -15.93
C ARG A 103 -0.90 -33.73 -14.82
N TYR A 104 -0.65 -34.15 -13.58
CA TYR A 104 -0.91 -33.32 -12.41
C TYR A 104 0.15 -32.22 -12.28
N PRO A 105 -0.23 -31.03 -11.75
CA PRO A 105 0.73 -29.98 -11.44
C PRO A 105 1.74 -30.46 -10.39
N SER A 106 2.94 -29.90 -10.43
CA SER A 106 3.94 -30.11 -9.36
C SER A 106 3.41 -29.57 -8.02
N GLU A 107 3.97 -30.04 -6.91
CA GLU A 107 3.58 -29.57 -5.56
C GLU A 107 3.73 -28.04 -5.43
N ALA A 108 4.82 -27.47 -5.96
CA ALA A 108 5.05 -26.03 -5.97
C ALA A 108 4.02 -25.26 -6.82
N GLU A 109 3.64 -25.81 -7.98
CA GLU A 109 2.63 -25.21 -8.86
C GLU A 109 1.23 -25.29 -8.23
N ALA A 110 0.87 -26.44 -7.65
CA ALA A 110 -0.37 -26.62 -6.92
C ALA A 110 -0.49 -25.67 -5.72
N ALA A 111 0.58 -25.52 -4.93
CA ALA A 111 0.63 -24.59 -3.81
C ALA A 111 0.45 -23.13 -4.27
N ARG A 112 1.08 -22.76 -5.41
CA ARG A 112 0.95 -21.42 -6.01
C ARG A 112 -0.49 -21.16 -6.45
N VAL A 113 -1.10 -22.09 -7.17
CA VAL A 113 -2.49 -22.00 -7.63
C VAL A 113 -3.43 -21.85 -6.44
N ALA A 114 -3.29 -22.70 -5.42
CA ALA A 114 -4.13 -22.66 -4.24
C ALA A 114 -3.98 -21.35 -3.45
N LYS A 115 -2.77 -20.78 -3.39
CA LYS A 115 -2.52 -19.48 -2.75
C LYS A 115 -3.24 -18.34 -3.48
N VAL A 116 -3.18 -18.30 -4.80
CA VAL A 116 -3.85 -17.27 -5.61
C VAL A 116 -5.37 -17.36 -5.45
N LEU A 117 -5.94 -18.57 -5.55
CA LEU A 117 -7.38 -18.78 -5.41
C LEU A 117 -7.90 -18.36 -4.03
N ARG A 118 -7.18 -18.68 -2.95
CA ARG A 118 -7.54 -18.22 -1.60
C ARG A 118 -7.48 -16.71 -1.47
N GLY A 119 -6.47 -16.06 -2.06
CA GLY A 119 -6.37 -14.60 -2.06
C GLY A 119 -7.55 -13.95 -2.78
N ILE A 120 -7.93 -14.45 -3.96
CA ILE A 120 -9.10 -13.97 -4.70
C ILE A 120 -10.39 -14.17 -3.89
N ALA A 121 -10.56 -15.34 -3.26
CA ALA A 121 -11.74 -15.61 -2.43
C ALA A 121 -11.86 -14.62 -1.27
N GLN A 122 -10.75 -14.36 -0.55
CA GLN A 122 -10.71 -13.40 0.55
C GLN A 122 -11.08 -11.98 0.08
N GLU A 123 -10.59 -11.55 -1.08
CA GLU A 123 -10.91 -10.22 -1.63
C GLU A 123 -12.36 -10.09 -2.09
N ILE A 124 -12.97 -11.18 -2.60
CA ILE A 124 -14.39 -11.19 -2.98
C ILE A 124 -15.30 -11.21 -1.75
N GLU A 125 -14.93 -11.95 -0.71
CA GLU A 125 -15.74 -12.10 0.51
C GLU A 125 -15.79 -10.82 1.37
N GLY A 126 -14.76 -9.97 1.27
CA GLY A 126 -14.79 -8.55 1.66
C GLY A 126 -14.52 -8.22 3.12
#